data_AF-A0A379TRI0-F1
#
_entry.id   AF-A0A379TRI0-F1
#
_cell.length_a   1.000
_cell.length_b   1.000
_cell.length_c   1.000
_cell.angle_alpha   90.00
_cell.angle_beta   90.00
_cell.angle_gamma   90.00
#
_symmetry.space_group_name_H-M   'P 1'
#
loop_
_entity.id
_entity.type
_entity.pdbx_description
1 polymer ?
#
loop_
_entity_poly.entity_id
_entity_poly.type
_entity_poly.pdbx_seq_one_letter_code
_entity_poly.pdbx_strand_id
1 'polypeptide(L)'
;MGKLTELEQWDEDVYQIETSDPVLGGPDGISNRPQKQLANRTQWLKKRLEDANNALAEHEKSRNHPDATLTAKGFVRLYSAVNSMDETMAATPKAVKIAMDNANARLAKERNLADLPSIPLALANLTLADVKKIRRVHQHRRQQTTPAPPIQRR
;
A
#
# COMPACT_ATOMS: atom_id res chain seq x y z
N MET A 1 -14.14 -63.58 11.14
CA MET A 1 -13.15 -62.85 11.96
C MET A 1 -13.81 -61.61 12.53
N GLY A 2 -13.60 -61.30 13.80
CA GLY A 2 -14.09 -60.04 14.40
C GLY A 2 -13.24 -58.86 13.93
N LYS A 3 -13.87 -57.71 13.68
CA LYS A 3 -13.20 -56.46 13.30
C LYS A 3 -13.23 -55.53 14.52
N LEU A 4 -12.10 -54.87 14.82
CA LEU A 4 -12.08 -53.79 15.80
C LEU A 4 -12.84 -52.59 15.22
N THR A 5 -13.76 -52.02 16.00
CA THR A 5 -14.46 -50.79 15.61
C THR A 5 -13.68 -49.61 16.16
N GLU A 6 -13.19 -48.77 15.26
CA GLU A 6 -12.41 -47.57 15.58
C GLU A 6 -13.36 -46.41 15.86
N LEU A 7 -13.04 -45.63 16.89
CA LEU A 7 -13.75 -44.41 17.26
C LEU A 7 -12.86 -43.21 16.96
N GLU A 8 -13.48 -42.08 16.61
CA GLU A 8 -12.79 -40.79 16.50
C GLU A 8 -12.55 -40.22 17.91
N GLN A 9 -11.68 -40.88 18.66
CA GLN A 9 -11.38 -40.53 20.04
C GLN A 9 -9.87 -40.47 20.25
N TRP A 10 -9.43 -39.43 20.95
CA TRP A 10 -8.07 -39.37 21.46
C TRP A 10 -8.00 -40.08 22.81
N ASP A 11 -7.42 -41.27 22.80
CA ASP A 11 -7.00 -41.95 24.02
C ASP A 11 -5.68 -41.32 24.50
N GLU A 12 -5.66 -40.74 25.71
CA GLU A 12 -4.47 -40.05 26.25
C GLU A 12 -3.26 -40.99 26.34
N ASP A 13 -3.50 -42.21 26.85
CA ASP A 13 -2.49 -43.24 27.04
C ASP A 13 -2.83 -44.53 26.27
N VAL A 14 -1.79 -45.32 26.00
CA VAL A 14 -1.93 -46.68 25.46
C VAL A 14 -1.67 -47.65 26.60
N TYR A 15 -2.65 -48.50 26.89
CA TYR A 15 -2.56 -49.50 27.94
C TYR A 15 -1.39 -50.46 27.68
N GLN A 16 -0.46 -50.53 28.62
CA GLN A 16 0.57 -51.56 28.61
C GLN A 16 -0.03 -52.85 29.18
N ILE A 17 0.09 -53.95 28.42
CA ILE A 17 -0.30 -55.26 28.93
C ILE A 17 0.69 -55.67 30.02
N GLU A 18 0.15 -56.01 31.17
CA GLU A 18 0.93 -56.46 32.33
C GLU A 18 1.09 -57.98 32.32
N THR A 19 2.10 -58.50 33.04
CA THR A 19 2.36 -59.94 33.11
C THR A 19 1.28 -60.71 33.88
N SER A 20 0.50 -60.02 34.72
CA SER A 20 -0.65 -60.58 35.43
C SER A 20 -1.94 -60.57 34.62
N ASP A 21 -1.98 -59.90 33.47
CA ASP A 21 -3.20 -59.77 32.68
C ASP A 21 -3.53 -61.08 31.95
N PRO A 22 -4.80 -61.53 31.99
CA PRO A 22 -5.20 -62.72 31.25
C PRO A 22 -5.21 -62.45 29.73
N VAL A 23 -4.78 -63.43 28.95
CA VAL A 23 -4.86 -63.36 27.47
C VAL A 23 -6.30 -63.57 27.04
N LEU A 24 -7.05 -62.47 26.92
CA LEU A 24 -8.45 -62.44 26.52
C LEU A 24 -8.60 -61.72 25.18
N GLY A 25 -9.10 -62.44 24.18
CA GLY A 25 -9.50 -61.90 22.88
C GLY A 25 -10.92 -61.34 22.88
N GLY A 26 -11.43 -61.03 21.68
CA GLY A 26 -12.75 -60.41 21.51
C GLY A 26 -12.72 -58.87 21.62
N PRO A 27 -13.84 -58.18 21.32
CA PRO A 27 -13.89 -56.72 21.22
C PRO A 27 -13.47 -55.96 22.48
N ASP A 28 -13.74 -56.56 23.65
CA ASP A 28 -13.46 -55.99 24.97
C ASP A 28 -12.38 -56.78 25.73
N GLY A 29 -11.67 -57.66 25.03
CA GLY A 29 -10.56 -58.43 25.59
C GLY A 29 -9.36 -57.53 25.92
N ILE A 30 -8.74 -57.74 27.09
CA ILE A 30 -7.59 -56.95 27.56
C ILE A 30 -6.44 -56.97 26.53
N SER A 31 -6.26 -58.08 25.81
CA SER A 31 -5.20 -58.23 24.80
C SER A 31 -5.38 -57.35 23.56
N ASN A 32 -6.60 -56.83 23.32
CA ASN A 32 -6.93 -55.96 22.18
C ASN A 32 -7.02 -54.47 22.55
N ARG A 33 -6.95 -54.14 23.85
CA ARG A 33 -7.08 -52.78 24.36
C ARG A 33 -6.04 -51.82 23.79
N PRO A 34 -4.72 -52.11 23.82
CA PRO A 34 -3.72 -51.19 23.26
C PRO A 34 -3.90 -50.94 21.76
N GLN A 35 -4.24 -51.98 21.00
CA GLN A 35 -4.45 -51.88 19.55
C GLN A 35 -5.69 -51.02 19.24
N LYS A 36 -6.77 -51.17 20.01
CA LYS A 36 -7.98 -50.35 19.88
C LYS A 36 -7.69 -48.87 20.16
N GLN A 37 -6.93 -48.56 21.22
CA GLN A 37 -6.55 -47.18 21.56
C GLN A 37 -5.65 -46.56 20.49
N LEU A 38 -4.67 -47.30 19.97
CA LEU A 38 -3.82 -46.84 18.87
C LEU A 38 -4.62 -46.60 17.58
N ALA A 39 -5.57 -47.48 17.28
CA ALA A 39 -6.44 -47.34 16.11
C ALA A 39 -7.36 -46.10 16.25
N ASN A 40 -7.97 -45.89 17.41
CA ASN A 40 -8.77 -44.69 17.70
C ASN A 40 -7.96 -43.40 17.53
N ARG A 41 -6.75 -43.35 18.09
CA ARG A 41 -5.85 -42.18 17.95
C ARG A 41 -5.47 -41.93 16.50
N THR A 42 -5.22 -42.99 15.72
CA THR A 42 -4.91 -42.88 14.30
C THR A 42 -6.09 -42.32 13.51
N GLN A 43 -7.31 -42.80 13.81
CA GLN A 43 -8.54 -42.30 13.21
C GLN A 43 -8.80 -40.84 13.58
N TRP A 44 -8.58 -40.46 14.84
CA TRP A 44 -8.66 -39.06 15.29
C TRP A 44 -7.65 -38.16 14.57
N LEU A 45 -6.39 -38.58 14.46
CA LEU A 45 -5.34 -37.83 13.75
C LEU A 45 -5.68 -37.68 12.26
N LYS A 46 -6.17 -38.74 11.63
CA LYS A 46 -6.61 -38.71 10.25
C LYS A 46 -7.72 -37.69 10.05
N LYS A 47 -8.75 -37.71 10.92
CA LYS A 47 -9.83 -36.74 10.86
C LYS A 47 -9.33 -35.30 11.06
N ARG A 48 -8.43 -35.09 12.03
CA ARG A 48 -7.83 -33.77 12.29
C ARG A 48 -7.01 -33.27 11.10
N LEU A 49 -6.30 -34.15 10.41
CA LEU A 49 -5.55 -33.83 9.20
C LEU A 49 -6.50 -33.48 8.04
N GLU A 50 -7.59 -34.23 7.86
CA GLU A 50 -8.63 -33.92 6.87
C GLU A 50 -9.26 -32.55 7.12
N ASP A 51 -9.60 -32.24 8.37
CA ASP A 51 -10.17 -30.94 8.75
C ASP A 51 -9.18 -29.80 8.52
N ALA A 52 -7.88 -30.01 8.82
CA ALA A 52 -6.84 -29.02 8.54
C ALA A 52 -6.66 -28.79 7.03
N ASN A 53 -6.67 -29.86 6.23
CA ASN A 53 -6.58 -29.77 4.78
C ASN A 53 -7.80 -29.05 4.18
N ASN A 54 -9.00 -29.33 4.69
CA ASN A 54 -10.22 -28.65 4.27
C ASN A 54 -10.18 -27.15 4.63
N ALA A 55 -9.76 -26.81 5.85
CA ALA A 55 -9.59 -25.42 6.27
C ALA A 55 -8.56 -24.67 5.40
N LEU A 56 -7.47 -25.34 5.01
CA LEU A 56 -6.46 -24.77 4.12
C LEU A 56 -7.04 -24.54 2.71
N ALA A 57 -7.78 -25.51 2.17
CA ALA A 57 -8.43 -25.39 0.87
C ALA A 57 -9.51 -24.28 0.84
N GLU A 58 -10.26 -24.11 1.92
CA GLU A 58 -11.21 -23.02 2.08
C GLU A 58 -10.52 -21.66 2.18
N HIS A 59 -9.44 -21.57 2.97
CA HIS A 59 -8.63 -20.36 3.05
C HIS A 59 -8.03 -19.98 1.69
N GLU A 60 -7.49 -20.93 0.92
CA GLU A 60 -6.96 -20.68 -0.42
C GLU A 60 -8.04 -20.09 -1.35
N LYS A 61 -9.24 -20.69 -1.37
CA LYS A 61 -10.38 -20.18 -2.14
C LYS A 61 -10.78 -18.77 -1.71
N SER A 62 -10.72 -18.46 -0.41
CA SER A 62 -11.04 -17.13 0.10
C SER A 62 -10.07 -16.05 -0.42
N ARG A 63 -8.82 -16.42 -0.75
CA ARG A 63 -7.81 -15.49 -1.25
C ARG A 63 -7.90 -15.22 -2.75
N ASN A 64 -8.83 -15.86 -3.45
CA ASN A 64 -9.09 -15.61 -4.86
C ASN A 64 -10.00 -14.38 -5.05
N HIS A 65 -9.50 -13.21 -4.68
CA HIS A 65 -10.17 -11.94 -4.93
C HIS A 65 -9.62 -11.31 -6.23
N PRO A 66 -10.50 -10.72 -7.07
CA PRO A 66 -10.06 -9.99 -8.25
C PRO A 66 -9.29 -8.71 -7.87
N ASP A 67 -8.60 -8.14 -8.85
CA ASP A 67 -8.03 -6.80 -8.72
C ASP A 67 -9.14 -5.76 -8.50
N ALA A 68 -8.83 -4.71 -7.73
CA ALA A 68 -9.79 -3.64 -7.49
C ALA A 68 -10.02 -2.83 -8.77
N THR A 69 -11.22 -2.29 -8.89
CA THR A 69 -11.58 -1.34 -9.94
C THR A 69 -12.18 -0.09 -9.31
N LEU A 70 -12.49 0.91 -10.13
CA LEU A 70 -13.18 2.12 -9.66
C LEU A 70 -14.59 1.85 -9.10
N THR A 71 -15.18 0.68 -9.39
CA THR A 71 -16.56 0.34 -9.01
C THR A 71 -16.66 -0.91 -8.14
N ALA A 72 -15.63 -1.75 -8.11
CA ALA A 72 -15.60 -2.99 -7.34
C ALA A 72 -14.35 -3.06 -6.45
N LYS A 73 -14.51 -3.54 -5.22
CA LYS A 73 -13.41 -3.77 -4.30
C LYS A 73 -12.55 -4.96 -4.76
N GLY A 74 -11.25 -4.92 -4.50
CA GLY A 74 -10.29 -5.97 -4.84
C GLY A 74 -8.88 -5.67 -4.34
N PHE A 75 -7.88 -6.39 -4.84
CA PHE A 75 -6.47 -6.14 -4.53
C PHE A 75 -5.85 -5.05 -5.42
N VAL A 76 -4.89 -4.31 -4.90
CA VAL A 76 -4.19 -3.24 -5.64
C VAL A 76 -2.69 -3.32 -5.39
N ARG A 77 -1.90 -3.02 -6.42
CA ARG A 77 -0.44 -2.88 -6.32
C ARG A 77 -0.07 -1.44 -6.01
N LEU A 78 0.93 -1.25 -5.16
CA LEU A 78 1.42 0.07 -4.80
C LEU A 78 2.53 0.53 -5.74
N TYR A 79 2.47 1.79 -6.18
CA TYR A 79 3.48 2.41 -7.03
C TYR A 79 3.95 3.74 -6.45
N SER A 80 5.26 3.98 -6.49
CA SER A 80 5.90 5.12 -5.81
C SER A 80 6.52 6.16 -6.75
N ALA A 81 6.43 5.98 -8.08
CA ALA A 81 6.83 7.01 -9.04
C ALA A 81 5.62 7.84 -9.49
N VAL A 82 5.88 8.92 -10.23
CA VAL A 82 4.88 9.94 -10.61
C VAL A 82 4.78 10.16 -12.12
N ASN A 83 5.32 9.24 -12.91
CA ASN A 83 5.41 9.34 -14.37
C ASN A 83 4.68 8.20 -15.10
N SER A 84 3.85 7.42 -14.40
CA SER A 84 3.03 6.36 -14.98
C SER A 84 1.62 6.87 -15.27
N MET A 85 1.01 6.33 -16.33
CA MET A 85 -0.40 6.53 -16.68
C MET A 85 -1.25 5.29 -16.33
N ASP A 86 -0.68 4.31 -15.63
CA ASP A 86 -1.37 3.09 -15.23
C ASP A 86 -2.41 3.37 -14.13
N GLU A 87 -3.66 3.03 -14.41
CA GLU A 87 -4.80 3.22 -13.50
C GLU A 87 -5.06 2.00 -12.59
N THR A 88 -4.29 0.92 -12.74
CA THR A 88 -4.44 -0.32 -11.96
C THR A 88 -3.64 -0.33 -10.65
N MET A 89 -2.85 0.73 -10.40
CA MET A 89 -1.98 0.84 -9.23
C MET A 89 -2.37 2.03 -8.34
N ALA A 90 -2.22 1.87 -7.03
CA ALA A 90 -2.41 2.95 -6.07
C ALA A 90 -1.10 3.70 -5.80
N ALA A 91 -1.19 5.03 -5.72
CA ALA A 91 -0.07 5.88 -5.34
C ALA A 91 0.28 5.71 -3.85
N THR A 92 1.57 5.62 -3.55
CA THR A 92 2.05 5.65 -2.16
C THR A 92 2.20 7.08 -1.63
N PRO A 93 2.29 7.29 -0.30
CA PRO A 93 2.62 8.60 0.27
C PRO A 93 3.90 9.22 -0.31
N LYS A 94 4.88 8.39 -0.72
CA LYS A 94 6.10 8.84 -1.40
C LYS A 94 5.80 9.48 -2.76
N ALA A 95 4.97 8.84 -3.59
CA ALA A 95 4.57 9.41 -4.89
C ALA A 95 3.82 10.74 -4.70
N VAL A 96 2.86 10.77 -3.77
CA VAL A 96 2.10 11.99 -3.45
C VAL A 96 3.02 13.11 -2.97
N LYS A 97 3.99 12.81 -2.09
CA LYS A 97 4.96 13.80 -1.62
C LYS A 97 5.81 14.36 -2.78
N ILE A 98 6.31 13.52 -3.68
CA ILE A 98 7.10 13.98 -4.83
C ILE A 98 6.28 14.92 -5.71
N ALA A 99 5.03 14.57 -6.00
CA ALA A 99 4.13 15.43 -6.77
C ALA A 99 3.87 16.77 -6.07
N MET A 100 3.62 16.74 -4.75
CA MET A 100 3.37 17.93 -3.94
C MET A 100 4.61 18.82 -3.81
N ASP A 101 5.80 18.25 -3.60
CA ASP A 101 7.06 18.98 -3.56
C ASP A 101 7.32 19.70 -4.90
N ASN A 102 7.09 19.00 -6.02
CA ASN A 102 7.19 19.62 -7.35
C ASN A 102 6.17 20.74 -7.56
N ALA A 103 4.94 20.61 -7.05
CA ALA A 103 3.92 21.65 -7.10
C ALA A 103 4.31 22.87 -6.24
N ASN A 104 4.79 22.65 -5.02
CA ASN A 104 5.23 23.70 -4.10
C ASN A 104 6.45 24.49 -4.61
N ALA A 105 7.25 23.91 -5.51
CA ALA A 105 8.37 24.59 -6.16
C ALA A 105 7.94 25.52 -7.32
N ARG A 106 6.66 25.56 -7.69
CA ARG A 106 6.12 26.44 -8.75
C ARG A 106 5.65 27.76 -8.18
N LEU A 107 5.58 28.76 -9.05
CA LEU A 107 5.04 30.08 -8.70
C LEU A 107 3.54 29.98 -8.40
N ALA A 108 3.13 30.53 -7.27
CA ALA A 108 1.75 30.54 -6.85
C ALA A 108 1.03 31.75 -7.46
N LYS A 109 -0.11 31.49 -8.13
CA LYS A 109 -0.86 32.52 -8.87
C LYS A 109 -1.29 33.66 -7.95
N GLU A 110 -1.79 33.33 -6.77
CA GLU A 110 -2.27 34.26 -5.76
C GLU A 110 -1.17 35.16 -5.17
N ARG A 111 0.10 34.74 -5.27
CA ARG A 111 1.25 35.54 -4.84
C ARG A 111 1.65 36.59 -5.87
N ASN A 112 1.04 36.58 -7.05
CA ASN A 112 1.28 37.57 -8.11
C ASN A 112 2.78 37.82 -8.34
N LEU A 113 3.56 36.74 -8.48
CA LEU A 113 5.02 36.76 -8.70
C LEU A 113 5.87 37.26 -7.51
N ALA A 114 5.29 37.49 -6.33
CA ALA A 114 6.03 37.87 -5.13
C ALA A 114 6.99 36.78 -4.62
N ASP A 115 6.80 35.54 -5.06
CA ASP A 115 7.60 34.35 -4.76
C ASP A 115 8.69 34.06 -5.80
N LEU A 116 8.96 34.99 -6.72
CA LEU A 116 10.10 34.88 -7.63
C LEU A 116 11.43 34.89 -6.84
N PRO A 117 12.35 33.94 -7.07
CA PRO A 117 13.65 33.93 -6.41
C PRO A 117 14.54 35.10 -6.86
N SER A 118 14.37 35.61 -8.09
CA SER A 118 15.09 36.78 -8.58
C SER A 118 14.30 37.51 -9.67
N ILE A 119 13.76 38.67 -9.31
CA ILE A 119 13.07 39.58 -10.25
C ILE A 119 14.02 40.06 -11.38
N PRO A 120 15.28 40.46 -11.10
CA PRO A 120 16.20 40.88 -12.17
C PRO A 120 16.47 39.78 -13.20
N LEU A 121 16.69 38.54 -12.75
CA LEU A 121 16.91 37.40 -13.65
C LEU A 121 15.65 37.10 -14.49
N ALA A 122 14.47 37.18 -13.87
CA ALA A 122 13.20 37.01 -14.58
C ALA A 122 13.02 38.05 -15.69
N LEU A 123 13.32 39.33 -15.41
CA LEU A 123 13.30 40.40 -16.42
C LEU A 123 14.34 40.18 -17.53
N ALA A 124 15.53 39.70 -17.20
CA ALA A 124 16.56 39.39 -18.19
C ALA A 124 16.15 38.23 -19.11
N ASN A 125 15.59 37.15 -18.57
CA ASN A 125 15.07 36.01 -19.33
C ASN A 125 13.93 36.41 -20.28
N LEU A 126 13.13 37.40 -19.90
CA LEU A 126 12.08 37.99 -20.74
C LEU A 126 12.60 39.07 -21.70
N THR A 127 13.91 39.34 -21.73
CA THR A 127 14.55 40.42 -22.50
C THR A 127 14.04 41.82 -22.18
N LEU A 128 13.51 42.03 -20.97
CA LEU A 128 12.94 43.29 -20.47
C LEU A 128 13.87 44.10 -19.57
N ALA A 129 15.12 43.67 -19.39
CA ALA A 129 16.07 44.30 -18.46
C ALA A 129 16.28 45.81 -18.75
N ASP A 130 16.33 46.19 -20.02
CA ASP A 130 16.58 47.58 -20.44
C ASP A 130 15.31 48.45 -20.47
N VAL A 131 14.12 47.85 -20.56
CA VAL A 131 12.84 48.58 -20.61
C VAL A 131 12.56 49.34 -19.31
N LYS A 132 13.01 48.79 -18.15
CA LYS A 132 12.92 49.46 -16.84
C LYS A 132 13.84 50.68 -16.75
N LYS A 133 15.02 50.65 -17.40
CA LYS A 133 15.91 51.81 -17.53
C LYS A 133 15.29 52.89 -18.43
N ILE A 134 14.71 52.51 -19.57
CA ILE A 134 14.10 53.44 -20.54
C ILE A 134 12.92 54.22 -19.93
N ARG A 135 12.05 53.60 -19.13
CA ARG A 135 10.94 54.29 -18.45
C ARG A 135 11.39 55.33 -17.43
N ARG A 136 12.45 55.07 -16.64
CA ARG A 136 12.98 56.07 -15.68
C ARG A 136 13.55 57.30 -16.39
N VAL A 137 14.23 57.12 -17.53
CA VAL A 137 14.80 58.25 -18.30
C VAL A 137 13.70 59.16 -18.86
N HIS A 138 12.58 58.58 -19.34
CA HIS A 138 11.45 59.37 -19.85
C HIS A 138 10.73 60.18 -18.77
N GLN A 139 10.66 59.70 -17.52
CA GLN A 139 10.02 60.42 -16.42
C GLN A 139 10.83 61.63 -15.95
N HIS A 140 12.17 61.54 -15.93
CA HIS A 140 13.02 62.68 -15.60
C HIS A 140 13.08 63.74 -16.71
N ARG A 141 12.99 63.34 -17.99
CA ARG A 141 13.04 64.29 -19.13
C ARG A 141 11.79 65.17 -19.25
N ARG A 142 10.63 64.74 -18.73
CA ARG A 142 9.40 65.55 -18.71
C ARG A 142 9.38 66.65 -17.64
N GLN A 143 10.26 66.61 -16.65
CA GLN A 143 10.32 67.61 -15.58
C GLN A 143 11.35 68.73 -15.81
N GLN A 144 12.08 68.71 -16.94
CA GLN A 144 13.19 69.64 -17.22
C GLN A 144 12.93 70.61 -18.40
N THR A 145 11.69 70.75 -18.90
CA THR A 145 11.38 71.80 -19.89
C THR A 145 11.01 73.10 -19.17
N THR A 146 12.00 73.94 -18.92
CA THR A 146 11.84 75.34 -18.46
C THR A 146 11.14 76.16 -19.56
N PRO A 147 10.17 77.05 -19.25
CA PRO A 147 9.50 77.86 -20.26
C PRO A 147 10.45 78.90 -20.87
N ALA A 148 10.31 79.13 -22.18
CA ALA A 148 11.14 80.05 -22.95
C ALA A 148 11.05 81.50 -22.44
N PRO A 149 12.15 82.28 -22.44
CA PRO A 149 12.15 83.65 -21.94
C PRO A 149 11.34 84.59 -22.85
N PRO A 150 10.69 85.62 -22.28
CA PRO A 150 9.84 86.53 -23.04
C PRO A 150 10.65 87.41 -23.98
N ILE A 151 10.19 87.50 -25.23
CA ILE A 151 10.77 88.33 -26.28
C ILE A 151 10.52 89.80 -25.93
N GLN A 152 11.58 90.54 -25.59
CA GLN A 152 11.53 92.00 -25.48
C GLN A 152 11.56 92.60 -26.89
N ARG A 153 10.44 93.19 -27.32
CA ARG A 153 10.40 94.05 -28.52
C ARG A 153 10.85 95.45 -28.11
N ARG A 154 11.87 95.98 -28.80
CA ARG A 154 12.22 97.41 -28.82
C ARG A 154 11.28 98.17 -29.73
#